data_AF-A0A132T7S3-F1
#
_entry.id   AF-A0A132T7S3-F1
#
_cell.length_a   1.000
_cell.length_b   1.000
_cell.length_c   1.000
_cell.angle_alpha   90.00
_cell.angle_beta   90.00
_cell.angle_gamma   90.00
#
_symmetry.space_group_name_H-M   'P 1'
#
loop_
_entity.id
_entity.type
_entity.pdbx_description
1 polymer ?
#
loop_
_entity_poly.entity_id
_entity_poly.type
_entity_poly.pdbx_seq_one_letter_code
_entity_poly.pdbx_strand_id
1 'polypeptide(L)'
;MSAADAAAGGNARLHELVDALYSEIDAALVAGGPGAIDPGVVRRINTVGVKLYAAQHEAGFGSDPVQPGTAVTATEVSLFCSKLLQVVNLELFELSLWRKFGTE
;
A
#
# COMPACT_ATOMS: atom_id res chain seq x y z
N MET A 1 -10.26 -16.60 26.06
CA MET A 1 -9.99 -15.51 25.10
C MET A 1 -10.53 -15.95 23.76
N SER A 2 -11.58 -15.31 23.26
CA SER A 2 -12.25 -15.70 22.00
C SER A 2 -11.39 -15.33 20.79
N ALA A 3 -11.59 -15.98 19.65
CA ALA A 3 -10.95 -15.60 18.38
C ALA A 3 -11.27 -14.14 17.98
N ALA A 4 -12.45 -13.64 18.37
CA ALA A 4 -12.84 -12.25 18.18
C ALA A 4 -12.01 -11.28 19.06
N ASP A 5 -11.69 -11.66 20.30
CA ASP A 5 -10.86 -10.85 21.20
C ASP A 5 -9.40 -10.79 20.71
N ALA A 6 -8.90 -11.90 20.16
CA ALA A 6 -7.57 -11.97 19.57
C ALA A 6 -7.45 -11.14 18.28
N ALA A 7 -8.49 -11.15 17.43
CA ALA A 7 -8.54 -10.31 16.24
C ALA A 7 -8.67 -8.82 16.58
N ALA A 8 -9.49 -8.47 17.58
CA ALA A 8 -9.63 -7.10 18.07
C ALA A 8 -8.32 -6.57 18.68
N GLY A 9 -7.64 -7.38 19.50
CA GLY A 9 -6.32 -7.05 20.03
C GLY A 9 -5.25 -6.93 18.94
N GLY A 10 -5.32 -7.76 17.91
CA GLY A 10 -4.45 -7.68 16.74
C GLY A 10 -4.65 -6.38 15.95
N ASN A 11 -5.89 -5.98 15.70
CA ASN A 11 -6.21 -4.74 14.98
C ASN A 11 -5.80 -3.50 15.77
N ALA A 12 -6.03 -3.47 17.09
CA ALA A 12 -5.58 -2.37 17.94
C ALA A 12 -4.06 -2.20 17.86
N ARG A 13 -3.31 -3.31 17.89
CA ARG A 13 -1.85 -3.27 17.75
C ARG A 13 -1.41 -2.82 16.36
N LEU A 14 -2.10 -3.21 15.30
CA LEU A 14 -1.82 -2.75 13.94
C LEU A 14 -2.05 -1.24 13.80
N HIS A 15 -3.10 -0.69 14.41
CA HIS A 15 -3.32 0.76 14.45
C HIS A 15 -2.17 1.50 15.13
N GLU A 16 -1.76 1.07 16.33
CA GLU A 16 -0.61 1.67 17.03
C GLU A 16 0.68 1.67 16.20
N LEU A 17 0.94 0.56 15.50
CA LEU A 17 2.13 0.43 14.66
C LEU A 17 2.08 1.34 13.44
N VAL A 18 0.91 1.50 12.82
CA VAL A 18 0.71 2.39 11.68
C VAL A 18 0.88 3.85 12.13
N ASP A 19 0.29 4.24 13.26
CA ASP A 19 0.41 5.61 13.78
C ASP A 19 1.87 5.95 14.13
N ALA A 20 2.59 5.02 14.76
CA ALA A 20 4.02 5.17 15.04
C ALA A 20 4.83 5.32 13.75
N LEU A 21 4.54 4.50 12.74
CA LEU A 21 5.21 4.57 11.44
C LEU A 21 5.00 5.94 10.76
N TYR A 22 3.77 6.46 10.75
CA TYR A 22 3.48 7.80 10.20
C TYR A 22 4.31 8.87 10.93
N SER A 23 4.31 8.85 12.26
CA SER A 23 5.06 9.83 13.05
C SER A 23 6.57 9.77 12.78
N GLU A 24 7.15 8.57 12.62
CA GLU A 24 8.57 8.40 12.33
C GLU A 24 8.93 8.86 10.91
N ILE A 25 8.09 8.55 9.92
CA ILE A 25 8.29 8.98 8.53
C ILE A 25 8.22 10.51 8.43
N ASP A 26 7.22 11.13 9.04
CA ASP A 26 7.07 12.59 9.03
C ASP A 26 8.27 13.27 9.67
N ALA A 27 8.73 12.77 10.83
CA ALA A 27 9.92 13.30 11.49
C ALA A 27 11.17 13.16 10.62
N ALA A 28 11.37 12.02 9.95
CA ALA A 28 12.51 11.79 9.06
C ALA A 28 12.48 12.72 7.83
N LEU A 29 11.30 12.90 7.22
CA LEU A 29 11.11 13.78 6.07
C LEU A 29 11.35 15.25 6.42
N VAL A 30 10.91 15.70 7.59
CA VAL A 30 11.19 17.06 8.08
C VAL A 30 12.69 17.26 8.36
N ALA A 31 13.36 16.25 8.94
CA ALA A 31 14.76 16.37 9.36
C ALA A 31 15.77 16.28 8.21
N GLY A 32 15.54 15.42 7.21
CA GLY A 32 16.52 15.15 6.15
C GLY A 32 15.94 15.06 4.73
N GLY A 33 14.66 15.40 4.55
CA GLY A 33 13.99 15.35 3.26
C GLY A 33 13.82 13.93 2.70
N PRO A 34 13.47 13.79 1.40
CA PRO A 34 13.21 12.49 0.77
C PRO A 34 14.38 11.50 0.78
N GLY A 35 15.61 11.98 0.97
CA GLY A 35 16.82 11.14 1.06
C GLY A 35 17.09 10.55 2.45
N ALA A 36 16.34 10.95 3.47
CA ALA A 36 16.53 10.50 4.85
C ALA A 36 16.08 9.05 5.09
N ILE A 37 15.16 8.56 4.26
CA ILE A 37 14.58 7.22 4.42
C ILE A 37 15.32 6.25 3.50
N ASP A 38 15.82 5.16 4.08
CA ASP A 38 16.45 4.08 3.31
C ASP A 38 15.47 3.55 2.23
N PRO A 39 15.90 3.44 0.96
CA PRO A 39 15.05 2.91 -0.11
C PRO A 39 14.53 1.48 0.16
N GLY A 40 15.24 0.68 0.95
CA GLY A 40 14.81 -0.65 1.38
C GLY A 40 13.59 -0.61 2.31
N VAL A 41 13.49 0.41 3.19
CA VAL A 41 12.31 0.65 4.03
C VAL A 41 11.11 0.98 3.15
N VAL A 42 11.25 1.91 2.21
CA VAL A 42 10.19 2.30 1.26
C VAL A 42 9.68 1.08 0.49
N ARG A 43 10.59 0.25 -0.05
CA ARG A 43 10.21 -0.98 -0.76
C ARG A 43 9.42 -1.96 0.13
N ARG A 44 9.82 -2.13 1.40
CA ARG A 44 9.14 -3.05 2.33
C ARG A 44 7.73 -2.57 2.67
N ILE A 45 7.54 -1.28 2.95
CA ILE A 45 6.22 -0.69 3.21
C ILE A 45 5.29 -0.91 2.02
N ASN A 46 5.75 -0.56 0.82
CA ASN A 46 4.97 -0.74 -0.41
C ASN A 46 4.64 -2.21 -0.68
N THR A 47 5.59 -3.12 -0.43
CA THR A 47 5.35 -4.58 -0.59
C THR A 47 4.25 -5.07 0.35
N VAL A 48 4.26 -4.63 1.61
CA VAL A 48 3.23 -4.99 2.59
C VAL A 48 1.87 -4.43 2.17
N GLY A 49 1.80 -3.16 1.76
CA GLY A 49 0.57 -2.52 1.29
C GLY A 49 -0.07 -3.26 0.10
N VAL A 50 0.73 -3.58 -0.92
CA VAL A 50 0.25 -4.32 -2.11
C VAL A 50 -0.29 -5.70 -1.72
N LYS A 51 0.44 -6.47 -0.90
CA LYS A 51 0.02 -7.81 -0.47
C LYS A 51 -1.24 -7.76 0.39
N LEU A 52 -1.31 -6.81 1.32
CA LEU A 52 -2.46 -6.65 2.20
C LEU A 52 -3.71 -6.27 1.42
N TYR A 53 -3.59 -5.31 0.51
CA TYR A 53 -4.70 -4.91 -0.35
C TYR A 53 -5.19 -6.06 -1.23
N ALA A 54 -4.28 -6.80 -1.88
CA ALA A 54 -4.63 -7.96 -2.68
C ALA A 54 -5.39 -9.00 -1.86
N ALA A 55 -4.90 -9.34 -0.67
CA ALA A 55 -5.57 -10.30 0.22
C ALA A 55 -6.97 -9.83 0.66
N GLN A 56 -7.13 -8.54 0.98
CA GLN A 56 -8.45 -7.99 1.33
C GLN A 56 -9.42 -8.01 0.14
N HIS A 57 -8.94 -7.63 -1.04
CA HIS A 57 -9.73 -7.62 -2.26
C HIS A 57 -10.19 -9.03 -2.67
N GLU A 58 -9.28 -10.02 -2.63
CA GLU A 58 -9.59 -11.43 -2.90
C GLU A 58 -10.60 -12.01 -1.90
N ALA A 59 -10.58 -11.53 -0.65
CA ALA A 59 -11.55 -11.89 0.37
C ALA A 59 -12.89 -11.14 0.26
N GLY A 60 -13.04 -10.24 -0.73
CA GLY A 60 -14.28 -9.48 -0.97
C GLY A 60 -14.48 -8.27 -0.04
N PHE A 61 -13.44 -7.84 0.68
CA PHE A 61 -13.49 -6.60 1.44
C PHE A 61 -13.35 -5.40 0.48
N GLY A 62 -14.40 -4.59 0.37
CA GLY A 62 -14.47 -3.43 -0.53
C GLY A 62 -13.76 -2.19 0.00
N SER A 63 -12.50 -2.30 0.39
CA SER A 63 -11.68 -1.17 0.84
C SER A 63 -10.96 -0.51 -0.34
N ASP A 64 -10.82 0.82 -0.31
CA ASP A 64 -9.92 1.52 -1.23
C ASP A 64 -8.44 1.26 -0.88
N PRO A 65 -7.52 1.22 -1.87
CA PRO A 65 -6.10 0.93 -1.64
C PRO A 65 -5.33 2.05 -0.93
N VAL A 66 -5.89 3.26 -0.91
CA VAL A 66 -5.34 4.45 -0.26
C VAL A 66 -6.47 5.24 0.40
N GLN A 67 -6.14 6.10 1.36
CA GLN A 67 -7.15 6.95 1.99
C GLN A 67 -7.85 7.84 0.94
N PRO A 68 -9.18 7.97 1.00
CA PRO A 68 -9.92 8.85 0.10
C PRO A 68 -9.58 10.32 0.36
N GLY A 69 -9.64 11.16 -0.69
CA GLY A 69 -9.42 12.60 -0.61
C GLY A 69 -8.04 13.05 -1.11
N THR A 70 -7.47 14.10 -0.51
CA THR A 70 -6.23 14.76 -0.96
C THR A 70 -4.95 14.09 -0.44
N ALA A 71 -5.04 12.85 0.06
CA ALA A 71 -3.89 12.15 0.62
C ALA A 71 -2.82 11.80 -0.43
N VAL A 72 -3.25 11.58 -1.68
CA VAL A 72 -2.38 11.37 -2.84
C VAL A 72 -2.95 12.07 -4.07
N THR A 73 -2.09 12.69 -4.86
CA THR A 73 -2.44 13.34 -6.12
C THR A 73 -2.48 12.33 -7.27
N ALA A 74 -3.20 12.65 -8.34
CA ALA A 74 -3.25 11.82 -9.55
C ALA A 74 -1.85 11.56 -10.15
N THR A 75 -0.96 12.54 -10.08
CA THR A 75 0.42 12.43 -10.57
C THR A 75 1.23 11.44 -9.73
N GLU A 76 1.13 11.49 -8.40
CA GLU A 76 1.83 10.56 -7.50
C GLU A 76 1.35 9.13 -7.71
N VAL A 77 0.04 8.92 -7.83
CA VAL A 77 -0.55 7.61 -8.13
C VAL A 77 -0.06 7.09 -9.49
N SER A 78 -0.09 7.93 -10.52
CA SER A 78 0.37 7.56 -11.87
C SER A 78 1.85 7.15 -11.89
N LEU A 79 2.71 7.92 -11.24
CA LEU A 79 4.14 7.63 -11.14
C LEU A 79 4.37 6.30 -10.40
N PHE A 80 3.71 6.11 -9.26
CA PHE A 80 3.87 4.93 -8.43
C PHE A 80 3.41 3.66 -9.14
N CYS A 81 2.21 3.67 -9.71
CA CYS A 81 1.66 2.53 -10.45
C CYS A 81 2.53 2.18 -11.67
N SER A 82 3.03 3.17 -12.40
CA SER A 82 3.94 2.93 -13.54
C SER A 82 5.21 2.22 -13.11
N LYS A 83 5.79 2.58 -11.95
CA LYS A 83 6.96 1.90 -11.41
C LYS A 83 6.66 0.52 -10.82
N LEU A 84 5.51 0.33 -10.19
CA LEU A 84 5.10 -1.00 -9.74
C LEU A 84 5.01 -1.98 -10.91
N LEU A 85 4.35 -1.57 -12.01
CA LEU A 85 4.21 -2.41 -13.20
C LEU A 85 5.56 -2.75 -13.84
N GLN A 86 6.45 -1.76 -13.94
CA GLN A 86 7.81 -1.98 -14.42
C GLN A 86 8.58 -3.00 -13.55
N VAL A 87 8.46 -2.93 -12.22
CA VAL A 87 9.17 -3.82 -11.28
C VAL A 87 8.70 -5.27 -11.40
N VAL A 88 7.42 -5.50 -11.71
CA VAL A 88 6.89 -6.86 -11.95
C VAL A 88 7.01 -7.31 -13.41
N ASN A 89 7.81 -6.58 -14.21
CA ASN A 89 8.05 -6.84 -15.63
C ASN A 89 6.75 -6.96 -16.44
N LEU A 90 5.79 -6.08 -16.15
CA LEU A 90 4.50 -6.05 -16.82
C LEU A 90 4.33 -4.70 -17.49
N GLU A 91 4.21 -4.73 -18.81
CA GLU A 91 4.01 -3.52 -19.58
C GLU A 91 2.54 -3.07 -19.51
N LEU A 92 2.29 -1.75 -19.47
CA LEU A 92 0.92 -1.20 -19.40
C LEU A 92 0.01 -1.75 -20.53
N PHE A 93 0.59 -2.10 -21.69
CA PHE A 93 -0.15 -2.71 -22.80
C PHE A 93 -0.58 -4.16 -22.50
N GLU A 94 0.19 -4.93 -21.74
CA GLU A 94 -0.14 -6.32 -21.37
C GLU A 94 -1.31 -6.38 -20.38
N LEU A 95 -1.45 -5.39 -19.50
CA LEU A 95 -2.64 -5.26 -18.64
C LEU A 95 -3.94 -5.16 -19.44
N SER A 96 -3.89 -4.47 -20.58
CA SER A 96 -5.07 -4.30 -21.44
C SER A 96 -5.53 -5.61 -22.09
N LEU A 97 -4.61 -6.58 -22.24
CA LEU A 97 -4.92 -7.93 -22.71
C LEU A 97 -5.50 -8.77 -21.56
N TRP A 98 -4.89 -8.76 -20.37
CA TRP A 98 -5.40 -9.50 -19.21
C TRP A 98 -6.79 -9.05 -18.77
N ARG A 99 -7.10 -7.75 -18.77
CA ARG A 99 -8.45 -7.26 -18.46
C ARG A 99 -9.50 -7.70 -19.47
N LYS A 100 -9.13 -7.97 -20.73
CA LYS A 100 -10.05 -8.48 -21.76
C LYS A 100 -10.33 -9.97 -21.63
N PHE A 101 -9.41 -10.74 -21.04
CA PHE A 101 -9.60 -12.17 -20.81
C PHE A 101 -10.29 -12.49 -19.46
N GLY A 102 -10.39 -11.53 -18.55
CA GLY A 102 -11.00 -11.70 -17.22
C GLY A 102 -12.42 -11.14 -17.08
N THR A 103 -13.01 -10.61 -18.15
CA THR A 103 -14.43 -10.19 -18.19
C THR A 103 -15.16 -10.94 -19.29
N GLU A 104 -15.61 -12.15 -18.96
CA GLU A 104 -16.89 -12.69 -19.42
C GLU A 104 -17.80 -12.87 -18.20
#